data_AF-C7Q9V2-F1
#
_entry.id   AF-C7Q9V2-F1
#
_cell.length_a   1.000
_cell.length_b   1.000
_cell.length_c   1.000
_cell.angle_alpha   90.00
_cell.angle_beta   90.00
_cell.angle_gamma   90.00
#
_symmetry.space_group_name_H-M   'P 1'
#
loop_
_entity.id
_entity.type
_entity.pdbx_description
1 polymer ?
#
loop_
_entity_poly.entity_id
_entity_poly.type
_entity_poly.pdbx_seq_one_letter_code
_entity_poly.pdbx_strand_id
1 'polypeptide(L)'
;MSELSELFHRRRPVWLGLTAEPERELPEAVASLRMRQALPDAEPADPALAVHAERRRIGELVVRGHQRSWLRYLDEVTELVRAAAADAPVHADRALLAAQVVLDHHLMLIGLPGPAYRRVEAQRAALAEAVRVLQQLPNERDRT
;
A
#
# COMPACT_ATOMS: atom_id res chain seq x y z
N MET A 1 -25.86 -5.51 2.49
CA MET A 1 -24.76 -6.48 2.24
C MET A 1 -24.38 -6.48 0.74
N SER A 2 -24.02 -5.32 0.16
CA SER A 2 -23.75 -5.25 -1.30
C SER A 2 -22.70 -4.21 -1.74
N GLU A 3 -21.90 -3.61 -0.84
CA GLU A 3 -20.88 -2.61 -1.28
C GLU A 3 -19.45 -3.19 -1.34
N LEU A 4 -19.16 -4.25 -0.58
CA LEU A 4 -17.85 -4.89 -0.61
C LEU A 4 -17.65 -5.78 -1.84
N SER A 5 -18.71 -6.18 -2.55
CA SER A 5 -18.63 -7.11 -3.67
C SER A 5 -18.26 -6.43 -5.00
N GLU A 6 -18.53 -5.14 -5.16
CA GLU A 6 -18.18 -4.41 -6.39
C GLU A 6 -16.71 -3.98 -6.44
N LEU A 7 -16.06 -3.77 -5.29
CA LEU A 7 -14.62 -3.49 -5.23
C LEU A 7 -13.76 -4.70 -5.66
N PHE A 8 -14.28 -5.92 -5.59
CA PHE A 8 -13.56 -7.15 -5.95
C PHE A 8 -13.89 -7.70 -7.35
N HIS A 9 -14.67 -7.00 -8.18
CA HIS A 9 -15.26 -7.60 -9.39
C HIS A 9 -14.53 -7.34 -10.74
N ARG A 10 -13.28 -6.88 -10.74
CA ARG A 10 -12.43 -7.00 -11.94
C ARG A 10 -11.47 -8.19 -11.79
N ARG A 11 -11.99 -9.40 -11.98
CA ARG A 11 -11.19 -10.65 -11.96
C ARG A 11 -10.49 -10.92 -13.31
N ARG A 12 -9.22 -11.30 -13.25
CA ARG A 12 -8.72 -12.51 -13.93
C ARG A 12 -7.86 -13.35 -12.96
N PRO A 13 -8.08 -14.66 -12.87
CA PRO A 13 -7.31 -15.56 -12.02
C PRO A 13 -6.10 -16.08 -12.80
N VAL A 14 -4.89 -15.68 -12.42
CA VAL A 14 -3.64 -16.18 -13.02
C VAL A 14 -2.82 -16.82 -11.92
N TRP A 15 -3.36 -17.83 -11.25
CA TRP A 15 -2.82 -18.31 -9.98
C TRP A 15 -1.44 -19.02 -10.05
N LEU A 16 -0.66 -18.88 -11.14
CA LEU A 16 0.61 -19.56 -11.39
C LEU A 16 1.67 -18.71 -12.16
N GLY A 17 1.57 -17.37 -12.16
CA GLY A 17 2.59 -16.43 -12.71
C GLY A 17 2.79 -15.14 -11.88
N LEU A 18 2.36 -15.23 -10.62
CA LEU A 18 1.64 -14.36 -9.67
C LEU A 18 2.08 -13.02 -9.03
N THR A 19 3.16 -12.28 -9.35
CA THR A 19 3.28 -10.95 -8.68
C THR A 19 2.25 -10.04 -9.34
N ALA A 20 1.24 -9.58 -8.61
CA ALA A 20 0.25 -8.69 -9.20
C ALA A 20 0.97 -7.44 -9.74
N GLU A 21 0.58 -6.90 -10.90
CA GLU A 21 1.12 -5.62 -11.39
C GLU A 21 1.16 -4.53 -10.30
N PRO A 22 0.13 -4.37 -9.43
CA PRO A 22 0.23 -3.45 -8.29
C PRO A 22 1.31 -3.80 -7.25
N GLU A 23 1.67 -5.07 -7.07
CA GLU A 23 2.82 -5.45 -6.21
C GLU A 23 4.16 -5.04 -6.84
N ARG A 24 4.26 -4.96 -8.18
CA ARG A 24 5.45 -4.47 -8.90
C ARG A 24 5.58 -2.96 -8.79
N GLU A 25 4.45 -2.26 -8.74
CA GLU A 25 4.37 -0.80 -8.58
C GLU A 25 4.50 -0.35 -7.11
N LEU A 26 4.31 -1.26 -6.14
CA LEU A 26 4.40 -0.96 -4.72
C LEU A 26 5.69 -0.23 -4.30
N PRO A 27 6.91 -0.62 -4.74
CA PRO A 27 8.13 0.09 -4.35
C PRO A 27 8.13 1.54 -4.81
N GLU A 28 7.55 1.84 -5.98
CA GLU A 28 7.45 3.20 -6.49
C GLU A 28 6.43 4.02 -5.71
N ALA A 29 5.26 3.44 -5.44
CA ALA A 29 4.22 4.07 -4.64
C ALA A 29 4.75 4.40 -3.23
N VAL A 30 5.35 3.43 -2.54
CA VAL A 30 5.87 3.62 -1.18
C VAL A 30 7.04 4.60 -1.16
N ALA A 31 7.96 4.54 -2.13
CA ALA A 31 9.04 5.53 -2.24
C ALA A 31 8.49 6.95 -2.36
N SER A 32 7.50 7.16 -3.24
CA SER A 32 6.85 8.46 -3.43
C SER A 32 6.20 8.97 -2.13
N LEU A 33 5.48 8.10 -1.41
CA LEU A 33 4.86 8.46 -0.13
C LEU A 33 5.89 8.79 0.95
N ARG A 34 6.98 8.01 1.05
CA ARG A 34 8.08 8.28 2.00
C ARG A 34 8.77 9.60 1.69
N MET A 35 9.00 9.90 0.42
CA MET A 35 9.61 11.16 -0.01
C MET A 35 8.72 12.35 0.34
N ARG A 36 7.41 12.25 0.05
CA ARG A 36 6.43 13.28 0.42
C ARG A 36 6.38 13.52 1.93
N GLN A 37 6.40 12.45 2.72
CA GLN A 37 6.42 12.56 4.18
C GLN A 37 7.71 13.23 4.69
N ALA A 38 8.86 12.90 4.10
CA ALA A 38 10.14 13.46 4.50
C ALA A 38 10.32 14.93 4.08
N LEU A 39 9.77 15.30 2.92
CA LEU A 39 9.89 16.63 2.32
C LEU A 39 8.54 17.07 1.73
N PRO A 40 7.64 17.65 2.54
CA PRO A 40 6.31 18.05 2.09
C PRO A 40 6.31 19.19 1.06
N ASP A 41 7.34 20.02 0.99
CA ASP A 41 7.35 21.20 0.10
C ASP A 41 8.48 21.18 -0.93
N ALA A 42 9.26 20.10 -1.02
CA ALA A 42 10.42 20.03 -1.90
C ALA A 42 10.22 19.07 -3.06
N GLU A 43 10.67 19.49 -4.24
CA GLU A 43 10.86 18.59 -5.38
C GLU A 43 11.93 17.56 -5.03
N PRO A 44 11.72 16.28 -5.36
CA PRO A 44 12.68 15.27 -4.97
C PRO A 44 13.95 15.33 -5.80
N ALA A 45 15.09 15.32 -5.13
CA ALA A 45 16.40 15.41 -5.77
C ALA A 45 16.71 14.19 -6.67
N ASP A 46 16.26 12.98 -6.29
CA ASP A 46 16.42 11.76 -7.11
C ASP A 46 15.32 10.72 -6.79
N PRO A 47 14.22 10.71 -7.55
CA PRO A 47 13.16 9.70 -7.40
C PRO A 47 13.63 8.27 -7.68
N ALA A 48 14.55 8.07 -8.64
CA ALA A 48 14.98 6.74 -9.04
C ALA A 48 15.80 6.06 -7.93
N LEU A 49 16.64 6.82 -7.24
CA LEU A 49 17.40 6.34 -6.08
C LEU A 49 16.46 5.90 -4.94
N ALA A 50 15.39 6.65 -4.69
CA ALA A 50 14.41 6.31 -3.66
C ALA A 50 13.67 4.99 -3.99
N VAL A 51 13.24 4.81 -5.24
CA VAL A 51 12.63 3.55 -5.71
C VAL A 51 13.62 2.38 -5.57
N HIS A 52 14.90 2.59 -5.92
CA HIS A 52 15.92 1.56 -5.78
C HIS A 52 16.14 1.16 -4.32
N ALA A 53 16.18 2.14 -3.40
CA ALA A 53 16.29 1.90 -1.97
C ALA A 53 15.09 1.10 -1.43
N GLU A 54 13.88 1.39 -1.89
CA GLU A 54 12.69 0.65 -1.46
C GLU A 54 12.67 -0.79 -2.00
N ARG A 55 13.05 -0.99 -3.27
CA ARG A 55 13.23 -2.34 -3.84
C ARG A 55 14.27 -3.15 -3.06
N ARG A 56 15.38 -2.53 -2.67
CA ARG A 56 16.42 -3.14 -1.82
C ARG A 56 15.85 -3.56 -0.47
N ARG A 57 15.09 -2.68 0.20
CA ARG A 57 14.44 -2.96 1.49
C ARG A 57 13.49 -4.15 1.40
N ILE A 58 12.59 -4.15 0.42
CA ILE A 58 11.67 -5.27 0.18
C ILE A 58 12.44 -6.55 -0.15
N GLY A 59 13.46 -6.47 -1.01
CA GLY A 59 14.30 -7.61 -1.35
C GLY A 59 14.99 -8.23 -0.14
N GLU A 60 15.53 -7.41 0.77
CA GLU A 60 16.12 -7.88 2.03
C GLU A 60 15.07 -8.50 2.97
N LEU A 61 13.85 -7.95 3.03
CA LEU A 61 12.75 -8.54 3.80
C LEU A 61 12.28 -9.88 3.23
N VAL A 62 12.26 -10.05 1.91
CA VAL A 62 11.87 -11.31 1.27
C VAL A 62 12.94 -12.38 1.47
N VAL A 63 14.23 -12.03 1.31
CA VAL A 63 15.33 -12.99 1.37
C VAL A 63 15.74 -13.32 2.81
N ARG A 64 15.70 -12.34 3.72
CA ARG A 64 16.24 -12.45 5.08
C ARG A 64 15.25 -12.08 6.17
N GLY A 65 14.05 -11.64 5.81
CA GLY A 65 13.06 -11.21 6.78
C GLY A 65 12.34 -12.38 7.43
N HIS A 66 11.75 -12.07 8.57
CA HIS A 66 10.90 -12.95 9.34
C HIS A 66 9.47 -12.38 9.26
N GLN A 67 8.46 -13.19 9.57
CA GLN A 67 7.06 -12.72 9.60
C GLN A 67 6.90 -11.42 10.39
N ARG A 68 7.60 -11.25 11.51
CA ARG A 68 7.54 -10.02 12.32
C ARG A 68 8.10 -8.79 11.60
N SER A 69 9.20 -8.91 10.88
CA SER A 69 9.78 -7.77 10.14
C SER A 69 8.93 -7.43 8.91
N TRP A 70 8.30 -8.43 8.29
CA TRP A 70 7.32 -8.23 7.22
C TRP A 70 6.08 -7.48 7.72
N LEU A 71 5.47 -7.92 8.82
CA LEU A 71 4.29 -7.24 9.39
C LEU A 71 4.60 -5.81 9.85
N ARG A 72 5.81 -5.56 10.36
CA ARG A 72 6.27 -4.20 10.68
C ARG A 72 6.38 -3.33 9.42
N TYR A 73 6.88 -3.88 8.33
CA TYR A 73 6.95 -3.17 7.07
C TYR A 73 5.55 -2.79 6.55
N LEU A 74 4.57 -3.70 6.64
CA LEU A 74 3.17 -3.40 6.27
C LEU A 74 2.53 -2.33 7.17
N ASP A 75 2.90 -2.30 8.45
CA ASP A 75 2.50 -1.24 9.39
C ASP A 75 3.05 0.12 8.97
N GLU A 76 4.35 0.19 8.63
CA GLU A 76 4.98 1.41 8.12
C GLU A 76 4.28 1.94 6.86
N VAL A 77 3.93 1.04 5.92
CA VAL A 77 3.18 1.43 4.71
C VAL A 77 1.78 1.91 5.04
N THR A 78 1.11 1.29 6.02
CA THR A 78 -0.21 1.73 6.51
C THR A 78 -0.15 3.16 7.02
N GLU A 79 0.86 3.52 7.81
CA GLU A 79 1.03 4.88 8.32
C GLU A 79 1.31 5.91 7.21
N LEU A 80 2.06 5.53 6.18
CA LEU A 80 2.27 6.39 5.01
C LEU A 80 0.96 6.67 4.25
N VAL A 81 0.14 5.65 4.04
CA VAL A 81 -1.18 5.79 3.41
C VAL A 81 -2.09 6.68 4.24
N ARG A 82 -2.10 6.50 5.58
CA ARG A 82 -2.90 7.34 6.48
C ARG A 82 -2.48 8.80 6.44
N ALA A 83 -1.17 9.07 6.43
CA ALA A 83 -0.64 10.42 6.31
C ALA A 83 -1.07 11.07 4.98
N ALA A 84 -0.95 10.32 3.87
CA ALA A 84 -1.38 10.82 2.56
C ALA A 84 -2.89 11.10 2.48
N ALA A 85 -3.72 10.26 3.10
CA ALA A 85 -5.16 10.50 3.16
C ALA A 85 -5.52 11.77 3.98
N ALA A 86 -4.67 12.18 4.91
CA ALA A 86 -4.87 13.39 5.72
C ALA A 86 -4.37 14.67 5.03
N ASP A 87 -3.36 14.58 4.14
CA ASP A 87 -2.56 15.72 3.68
C ASP A 87 -2.80 16.13 2.21
N ALA A 88 -4.06 16.07 1.76
CA ALA A 88 -4.53 16.54 0.43
C ALA A 88 -4.14 15.61 -0.76
N PRO A 89 -4.61 15.88 -2.01
CA PRO A 89 -4.73 14.85 -3.07
C PRO A 89 -3.42 14.46 -3.76
N VAL A 90 -2.29 15.08 -3.42
CA VAL A 90 -1.01 14.79 -4.07
C VAL A 90 -0.61 13.35 -3.79
N HIS A 91 -0.57 12.53 -4.84
CA HIS A 91 -0.31 11.09 -4.79
C HIS A 91 -1.45 10.20 -4.26
N ALA A 92 -2.70 10.66 -4.31
CA ALA A 92 -3.86 9.83 -3.93
C ALA A 92 -3.89 8.48 -4.67
N ASP A 93 -3.58 8.46 -5.96
CA ASP A 93 -3.46 7.23 -6.77
C ASP A 93 -2.42 6.25 -6.19
N ARG A 94 -1.25 6.76 -5.77
CA ARG A 94 -0.17 5.94 -5.19
C ARG A 94 -0.53 5.44 -3.80
N ALA A 95 -1.20 6.26 -3.00
CA ALA A 95 -1.72 5.87 -1.70
C ALA A 95 -2.79 4.78 -1.82
N LEU A 96 -3.69 4.89 -2.80
CA LEU A 96 -4.70 3.87 -3.10
C LEU A 96 -4.06 2.54 -3.54
N LEU A 97 -3.07 2.59 -4.43
CA LEU A 97 -2.35 1.40 -4.86
C LEU A 97 -1.67 0.70 -3.68
N ALA A 98 -0.92 1.46 -2.87
CA ALA A 98 -0.26 0.91 -1.69
C ALA A 98 -1.27 0.32 -0.69
N ALA A 99 -2.39 1.01 -0.46
CA ALA A 99 -3.44 0.55 0.45
C ALA A 99 -4.06 -0.78 -0.01
N GLN A 100 -4.35 -0.91 -1.31
CA GLN A 100 -4.93 -2.12 -1.88
C GLN A 100 -3.99 -3.31 -1.72
N VAL A 101 -2.71 -3.14 -2.06
CA VAL A 101 -1.71 -4.21 -1.95
C VAL A 101 -1.55 -4.67 -0.50
N VAL A 102 -1.52 -3.76 0.47
CA VAL A 102 -1.39 -4.12 1.89
C VAL A 102 -2.66 -4.80 2.41
N LEU A 103 -3.85 -4.35 1.99
CA LEU A 103 -5.11 -5.02 2.33
C LEU A 103 -5.14 -6.45 1.80
N ASP A 104 -4.71 -6.69 0.56
CA ASP A 104 -4.64 -8.02 -0.04
C ASP A 104 -3.70 -8.92 0.78
N HIS A 105 -2.53 -8.42 1.20
CA HIS A 105 -1.62 -9.14 2.08
C HIS A 105 -2.23 -9.48 3.44
N HIS A 106 -2.98 -8.56 4.05
CA HIS A 106 -3.65 -8.83 5.32
C HIS A 106 -4.77 -9.86 5.19
N LEU A 107 -5.48 -9.88 4.06
CA LEU A 107 -6.53 -10.86 3.79
C LEU A 107 -5.96 -12.26 3.56
N MET A 108 -4.77 -12.39 2.97
CA MET A 108 -4.08 -13.68 2.84
C MET A 108 -3.80 -14.35 4.19
N LEU A 109 -3.77 -13.59 5.30
CA LEU A 109 -3.56 -14.15 6.65
C LEU A 109 -4.79 -14.87 7.22
N ILE A 110 -6.00 -14.70 6.66
CA ILE A 110 -7.26 -15.21 7.22
C ILE A 110 -7.31 -16.75 7.33
N GLY A 111 -6.56 -17.43 6.46
CA GLY A 111 -6.47 -18.89 6.43
C GLY A 111 -5.29 -19.47 7.21
N LEU A 112 -4.44 -18.63 7.81
CA LEU A 112 -3.23 -19.10 8.49
C LEU A 112 -3.49 -19.32 9.98
N PRO A 113 -3.00 -20.43 10.57
CA PRO A 113 -3.09 -20.65 12.00
C PRO A 113 -2.29 -19.61 12.77
N GLY A 114 -2.83 -19.17 13.91
CA GLY A 114 -2.16 -18.27 14.84
C GLY A 114 -2.71 -16.84 14.87
N PRO A 115 -2.09 -15.96 15.68
CA PRO A 115 -2.66 -14.66 16.00
C PRO A 115 -2.43 -13.58 14.92
N ALA A 116 -1.71 -13.88 13.84
CA ALA A 116 -1.28 -12.87 12.86
C ALA A 116 -2.44 -12.13 12.20
N TYR A 117 -3.51 -12.83 11.82
CA TYR A 117 -4.70 -12.21 11.24
C TYR A 117 -5.38 -11.23 12.21
N ARG A 118 -5.45 -11.57 13.50
CA ARG A 118 -5.99 -10.67 14.53
C ARG A 118 -5.08 -9.47 14.79
N ARG A 119 -3.76 -9.67 14.73
CA ARG A 119 -2.78 -8.60 14.98
C ARG A 119 -2.87 -7.44 13.98
N VAL A 120 -3.26 -7.70 12.74
CA VAL A 120 -3.37 -6.67 11.70
C VAL A 120 -4.80 -6.09 11.57
N GLU A 121 -5.70 -6.40 12.50
CA GLU A 121 -7.08 -5.92 12.47
C GLU A 121 -7.17 -4.39 12.49
N ALA A 122 -6.39 -3.74 13.38
CA ALA A 122 -6.32 -2.29 13.43
C ALA A 122 -5.80 -1.67 12.12
N GLN A 123 -4.78 -2.29 11.52
CA GLN A 123 -4.23 -1.84 10.23
C GLN A 123 -5.25 -1.99 9.11
N ARG A 124 -6.00 -3.11 9.05
CA ARG A 124 -7.09 -3.28 8.07
C ARG A 124 -8.16 -2.21 8.21
N ALA A 125 -8.58 -1.91 9.44
CA ALA A 125 -9.59 -0.87 9.68
C ALA A 125 -9.08 0.52 9.25
N ALA A 126 -7.83 0.84 9.57
CA ALA A 126 -7.23 2.12 9.19
C ALA A 126 -7.04 2.27 7.67
N LEU A 127 -6.64 1.20 6.98
CA LEU A 127 -6.52 1.19 5.52
C LEU A 127 -7.88 1.30 4.83
N ALA A 128 -8.90 0.59 5.33
CA ALA A 128 -10.25 0.70 4.80
C ALA A 128 -10.80 2.13 4.92
N GLU A 129 -10.51 2.80 6.04
CA GLU A 129 -10.85 4.23 6.20
C GLU A 129 -10.10 5.11 5.21
N ALA A 130 -8.78 4.96 5.12
CA ALA A 130 -7.96 5.75 4.22
C ALA A 130 -8.39 5.57 2.74
N VAL A 131 -8.71 4.34 2.32
CA VAL A 131 -9.22 4.07 0.96
C VAL A 131 -10.53 4.83 0.70
N ARG A 132 -11.46 4.84 1.66
CA ARG A 132 -12.72 5.61 1.51
C ARG A 132 -12.45 7.10 1.33
N VAL A 133 -11.57 7.67 2.16
CA VAL A 133 -11.18 9.09 2.06
C VAL A 133 -10.54 9.38 0.70
N LEU A 134 -9.56 8.58 0.29
CA LEU A 134 -8.82 8.77 -0.95
C LEU A 134 -9.70 8.64 -2.20
N GLN A 135 -10.68 7.72 -2.20
CA GLN A 135 -11.64 7.56 -3.31
C GLN A 135 -12.61 8.75 -3.45
N GLN A 136 -12.81 9.51 -2.38
CA GLN A 136 -13.64 10.73 -2.39
C GLN A 136 -12.86 11.97 -2.82
N LEU A 137 -11.52 11.90 -2.89
CA LEU A 137 -10.70 13.01 -3.36
C LEU A 137 -10.85 13.16 -4.88
N PRO A 138 -10.93 14.40 -5.41
CA PRO A 138 -10.92 14.63 -6.84
C PRO A 138 -9.62 14.09 -7.43
N ASN A 139 -9.72 13.24 -8.45
CA ASN A 139 -8.55 12.65 -9.06
C ASN A 139 -7.76 13.74 -9.78
N GLU A 140 -6.42 13.81 -9.62
CA GLU A 140 -5.60 14.84 -10.30
C GLU A 140 -5.76 14.76 -11.82
N ARG A 141 -6.11 13.58 -12.34
CA ARG A 141 -6.41 13.32 -13.74
C ARG A 141 -7.67 14.02 -14.26
N ASP A 142 -8.62 14.36 -13.40
CA ASP A 142 -9.88 15.03 -13.77
C ASP A 142 -9.73 16.56 -13.89
N ARG A 143 -8.54 17.10 -13.61
CA ARG A 143 -8.24 18.55 -13.68
C ARG A 143 -7.44 18.98 -14.91
N THR A 144 -7.20 18.08 -15.87
CA THR A 144 -6.46 18.36 -17.12
C THR A 144 -7.41 18.34 -18.31
#